data_AF-A0A7I7Y8D2-F1
#
_entry.id   AF-A0A7I7Y8D2-F1
#
_cell.length_a   1.000
_cell.length_b   1.000
_cell.length_c   1.000
_cell.angle_alpha   90.00
_cell.angle_beta   90.00
_cell.angle_gamma   90.00
#
_symmetry.space_group_name_H-M   'P 1'
#
loop_
_entity.id
_entity.type
_entity.pdbx_description
1 polymer ?
#
loop_
_entity_poly.entity_id
_entity_poly.type
_entity_poly.pdbx_seq_one_letter_code
_entity_poly.pdbx_strand_id
1 'polypeptide(L)'
;MREPLVCTVDAFTDRAFSGNPTAVCVFDEAWPATPWLQRLAAELNLPATAFVRYDRPHTELRWFSPQTELALCGSGTLAAAHVLWETGDRATTLVFKTCAGSLGAHRQPDGRIMLDFPADDPEPVTAPAALAAALGVKPLAVWRGRLDYLVEVDSIESVRKLTPDLTALAALDARGVIVTAVGDADSDFVSRFFAPAAGIDEDPVTASAHCTLGVYWSKKLGKDALTGLQVSARGGRVDVHLRDDRVNLSGRAVTITRGNLAITRNRKIRLRSLASNWQNRRSRRFRVRAATDGLRFNPFSPQVSRDGFLPSRKDLSCCTRWFWQVRIRLRRDLFSGE
;
A
#
# COMPACT_ATOMS: atom_id res chain seq x y z
N MET A 1 26.23 -3.13 6.43
CA MET A 1 24.78 -3.30 6.53
C MET A 1 24.49 -4.41 7.50
N ARG A 2 24.03 -3.98 8.68
CA ARG A 2 23.38 -4.85 9.65
C ARG A 2 22.13 -5.44 9.00
N GLU A 3 21.75 -6.66 9.38
CA GLU A 3 20.51 -7.25 8.87
C GLU A 3 19.32 -6.51 9.49
N PRO A 4 18.45 -5.87 8.67
CA PRO A 4 17.38 -5.04 9.20
C PRO A 4 16.37 -5.90 9.96
N LEU A 5 15.79 -5.33 11.01
CA LEU A 5 14.72 -5.98 11.78
C LEU A 5 13.50 -6.14 10.88
N VAL A 6 12.91 -7.33 10.88
CA VAL A 6 11.64 -7.63 10.20
C VAL A 6 10.69 -8.24 11.21
N CYS A 7 9.49 -7.68 11.29
CA CYS A 7 8.39 -8.20 12.08
C CYS A 7 7.16 -8.41 11.20
N THR A 8 6.34 -9.39 11.52
CA THR A 8 4.93 -9.42 11.09
C THR A 8 4.07 -9.03 12.28
N VAL A 9 3.17 -8.07 12.08
CA VAL A 9 2.29 -7.52 13.11
C VAL A 9 0.86 -7.58 12.63
N ASP A 10 -0.02 -8.09 13.46
CA ASP A 10 -1.46 -8.00 13.25
C ASP A 10 -1.97 -6.69 13.84
N ALA A 11 -2.34 -5.73 12.98
CA ALA A 11 -2.85 -4.42 13.37
C ALA A 11 -4.37 -4.41 13.55
N PHE A 12 -4.88 -3.52 14.41
CA PHE A 12 -6.31 -3.40 14.75
C PHE A 12 -6.91 -4.65 15.40
N THR A 13 -6.11 -5.32 16.22
CA THR A 13 -6.53 -6.48 17.01
C THR A 13 -5.69 -6.65 18.27
N ASP A 14 -6.23 -7.36 19.25
CA ASP A 14 -5.57 -7.86 20.45
C ASP A 14 -5.38 -9.37 20.46
N ARG A 15 -5.74 -10.05 19.37
CA ARG A 15 -5.61 -11.51 19.21
C ARG A 15 -4.73 -11.83 18.01
N ALA A 16 -3.84 -12.79 18.17
CA ALA A 16 -3.04 -13.30 17.07
C ALA A 16 -3.93 -13.86 15.96
N PHE A 17 -3.48 -13.72 14.71
CA PHE A 17 -4.13 -14.20 13.49
C PHE A 17 -5.47 -13.53 13.16
N SER A 18 -5.77 -12.42 13.83
CA SER A 18 -6.87 -11.52 13.53
C SER A 18 -6.34 -10.18 13.00
N GLY A 19 -7.18 -9.21 12.72
CA GLY A 19 -6.74 -7.89 12.28
C GLY A 19 -6.12 -7.87 10.88
N ASN A 20 -5.40 -6.79 10.58
CA ASN A 20 -4.69 -6.61 9.31
C ASN A 20 -3.20 -6.97 9.44
N PRO A 21 -2.75 -8.08 8.85
CA PRO A 21 -1.36 -8.51 8.92
C PRO A 21 -0.48 -7.58 8.10
N THR A 22 0.53 -6.99 8.74
CA THR A 22 1.45 -6.04 8.12
C THR A 22 2.88 -6.44 8.42
N ALA A 23 3.73 -6.50 7.39
CA ALA A 23 5.17 -6.59 7.60
C ALA A 23 5.73 -5.22 7.99
N VAL A 24 6.67 -5.19 8.94
CA VAL A 24 7.41 -3.98 9.33
C VAL A 24 8.89 -4.28 9.18
N CYS A 25 9.58 -3.49 8.38
CA CYS A 25 11.02 -3.58 8.16
C CYS A 25 11.68 -2.29 8.66
N VAL A 26 12.59 -2.39 9.63
CA VAL A 26 13.26 -1.23 10.22
C VAL A 26 14.71 -1.16 9.77
N PHE A 27 15.09 -0.03 9.17
CA PHE A 27 16.44 0.28 8.73
C PHE A 27 17.07 1.36 9.62
N ASP A 28 18.33 1.15 9.98
CA ASP A 28 19.21 2.06 10.70
C ASP A 28 20.13 2.89 9.77
N GLU A 29 20.18 2.55 8.48
CA GLU A 29 21.00 3.21 7.45
C GLU A 29 20.12 3.89 6.37
N ALA A 30 20.74 4.31 5.26
CA ALA A 30 20.04 4.88 4.10
C ALA A 30 19.02 3.92 3.47
N TRP A 31 17.98 4.47 2.86
CA TRP A 31 16.98 3.69 2.13
C TRP A 31 17.62 2.82 1.03
N PRO A 32 17.24 1.53 0.94
CA PRO A 32 17.37 0.80 -0.30
C PRO A 32 16.63 1.52 -1.44
N ALA A 33 17.05 1.28 -2.69
CA ALA A 33 16.35 1.82 -3.85
C ALA A 33 14.88 1.36 -3.88
N THR A 34 13.96 2.21 -4.33
CA THR A 34 12.52 1.89 -4.39
C THR A 34 12.18 0.57 -5.09
N PRO A 35 12.78 0.22 -6.24
CA PRO A 35 12.53 -1.09 -6.87
C PRO A 35 12.93 -2.28 -5.98
N TRP A 36 13.89 -2.10 -5.09
CA TRP A 36 14.28 -3.11 -4.13
C TRP A 36 13.22 -3.26 -3.01
N LEU A 37 12.73 -2.15 -2.47
CA LEU A 37 11.63 -2.16 -1.48
C LEU A 37 10.37 -2.83 -2.03
N GLN A 38 9.98 -2.50 -3.27
CA GLN A 38 8.83 -3.11 -3.94
C GLN A 38 8.98 -4.63 -4.08
N ARG A 39 10.17 -5.11 -4.47
CA ARG A 39 10.42 -6.56 -4.57
C ARG A 39 10.33 -7.26 -3.22
N LEU A 40 10.83 -6.64 -2.16
CA LEU A 40 10.71 -7.21 -0.82
C LEU A 40 9.25 -7.23 -0.35
N ALA A 41 8.48 -6.18 -0.62
CA ALA A 41 7.04 -6.17 -0.32
C ALA A 41 6.29 -7.27 -1.09
N ALA A 42 6.66 -7.51 -2.36
CA ALA A 42 6.13 -8.60 -3.16
C ALA A 42 6.51 -9.98 -2.61
N GLU A 43 7.75 -10.17 -2.16
CA GLU A 43 8.24 -11.41 -1.55
C GLU A 43 7.51 -11.74 -0.24
N LEU A 44 7.28 -10.74 0.60
CA LEU A 44 6.57 -10.90 1.87
C LEU A 44 5.07 -11.16 1.67
N ASN A 45 4.51 -10.71 0.55
CA ASN A 45 3.15 -11.00 0.10
C ASN A 45 2.06 -10.80 1.16
N LEU A 46 2.18 -9.73 1.96
CA LEU A 46 1.15 -9.27 2.89
C LEU A 46 0.39 -8.07 2.31
N PRO A 47 -0.83 -7.77 2.79
CA PRO A 47 -1.62 -6.61 2.34
C PRO A 47 -0.82 -5.31 2.32
N ALA A 48 0.06 -5.13 3.31
CA ALA A 48 1.01 -4.04 3.34
C ALA A 48 2.36 -4.46 3.96
N THR A 49 3.43 -3.86 3.44
CA THR A 49 4.75 -3.81 4.06
C THR A 49 5.09 -2.36 4.39
N ALA A 50 5.27 -2.06 5.67
CA ALA A 50 5.75 -0.80 6.20
C ALA A 50 7.27 -0.83 6.32
N PHE A 51 7.95 0.05 5.58
CA PHE A 51 9.37 0.26 5.73
C PHE A 51 9.60 1.51 6.57
N VAL A 52 10.42 1.39 7.62
CA VAL A 52 10.75 2.46 8.55
C VAL A 52 12.23 2.76 8.44
N ARG A 53 12.59 4.03 8.17
CA ARG A 53 13.95 4.53 8.37
C ARG A 53 13.95 5.29 9.68
N TYR A 54 14.59 4.71 10.69
CA TYR A 54 14.54 5.20 12.05
C TYR A 54 15.86 5.87 12.43
N ASP A 55 15.89 7.18 12.22
CA ASP A 55 17.06 8.04 12.47
C ASP A 55 16.58 9.30 13.21
N ARG A 56 16.54 9.27 14.54
CA ARG A 56 15.95 10.35 15.34
C ARG A 56 16.66 11.69 15.08
N PRO A 57 15.89 12.81 14.97
CA PRO A 57 14.45 12.94 15.15
C PRO A 57 13.62 12.65 13.89
N HIS A 58 14.24 12.22 12.79
CA HIS A 58 13.63 12.06 11.48
C HIS A 58 13.27 10.60 11.20
N THR A 59 12.10 10.17 11.69
CA THR A 59 11.54 8.87 11.32
C THR A 59 10.78 9.01 10.00
N GLU A 60 11.23 8.30 8.97
CA GLU A 60 10.53 8.23 7.69
C GLU A 60 9.80 6.89 7.55
N LEU A 61 8.63 6.94 6.92
CA LEU A 61 7.77 5.79 6.75
C LEU A 61 7.25 5.73 5.32
N ARG A 62 7.33 4.54 4.74
CA ARG A 62 6.81 4.22 3.40
C ARG A 62 6.06 2.90 3.46
N TRP A 63 5.05 2.74 2.61
CA TRP A 63 4.24 1.52 2.59
C TRP A 63 4.10 1.01 1.17
N PHE A 64 4.08 -0.30 1.04
CA PHE A 64 3.97 -0.98 -0.24
C PHE A 64 2.97 -2.12 -0.11
N SER A 65 2.05 -2.23 -1.06
CA SER A 65 1.42 -3.51 -1.36
C SER A 65 2.40 -4.39 -2.14
N PRO A 66 2.08 -5.66 -2.42
CA PRO A 66 2.90 -6.50 -3.29
C PRO A 66 3.12 -5.90 -4.69
N GLN A 67 2.22 -5.02 -5.15
CA GLN A 67 2.21 -4.49 -6.53
C GLN A 67 2.66 -3.03 -6.64
N THR A 68 2.43 -2.20 -5.61
CA THR A 68 2.71 -0.76 -5.69
C THR A 68 3.04 -0.12 -4.35
N GLU A 69 3.75 1.00 -4.39
CA GLU A 69 3.84 1.93 -3.25
C GLU A 69 2.46 2.55 -2.96
N LEU A 70 2.11 2.64 -1.68
CA LEU A 70 0.87 3.21 -1.18
C LEU A 70 1.14 4.62 -0.63
N ALA A 71 0.26 5.57 -0.94
CA ALA A 71 0.37 6.93 -0.43
C ALA A 71 0.04 7.04 1.07
N LEU A 72 -0.77 6.10 1.59
CA LEU A 72 -1.24 6.07 2.97
C LEU A 72 -1.63 4.64 3.37
N CYS A 73 -1.24 4.19 4.56
CA CYS A 73 -1.62 2.88 5.08
C CYS A 73 -1.71 2.91 6.61
N GLY A 74 -2.93 2.94 7.16
CA GLY A 74 -3.12 3.04 8.62
C GLY A 74 -2.66 1.80 9.38
N SER A 75 -2.88 0.59 8.88
CA SER A 75 -2.37 -0.65 9.51
C SER A 75 -0.84 -0.65 9.56
N GLY A 76 -0.19 -0.25 8.46
CA GLY A 76 1.26 -0.09 8.40
C GLY A 76 1.81 0.97 9.35
N THR A 77 1.15 2.12 9.49
CA THR A 77 1.54 3.14 10.48
C THR A 77 1.39 2.63 11.91
N LEU A 78 0.27 1.98 12.22
CA LEU A 78 0.01 1.42 13.55
C LEU A 78 1.04 0.35 13.89
N ALA A 79 1.31 -0.57 12.96
CA ALA A 79 2.30 -1.63 13.10
C ALA A 79 3.72 -1.08 13.25
N ALA A 80 4.10 -0.06 12.47
CA ALA A 80 5.40 0.59 12.59
C ALA A 80 5.59 1.22 13.97
N ALA A 81 4.60 1.96 14.46
CA ALA A 81 4.63 2.55 15.80
C ALA A 81 4.74 1.49 16.90
N HIS A 82 3.95 0.42 16.79
CA HIS A 82 4.01 -0.74 17.68
C HIS A 82 5.43 -1.32 17.77
N VAL A 83 6.06 -1.61 16.63
CA VAL A 83 7.42 -2.17 16.58
C VAL A 83 8.46 -1.21 17.16
N LEU A 84 8.37 0.10 16.88
CA LEU A 84 9.30 1.07 17.46
C LEU A 84 9.18 1.12 18.99
N TRP A 85 7.96 1.11 19.55
CA TRP A 85 7.76 1.05 21.00
C TRP A 85 8.23 -0.27 21.62
N GLU A 86 7.98 -1.42 20.98
CA GLU A 86 8.48 -2.72 21.44
C GLU A 86 10.01 -2.84 21.39
N THR A 87 10.65 -2.11 20.48
CA THR A 87 12.11 -2.11 20.29
C THR A 87 12.84 -1.08 21.15
N GLY A 88 12.11 -0.33 21.98
CA GLY A 88 12.68 0.51 23.03
C GLY A 88 12.44 2.00 22.87
N ASP A 89 11.68 2.44 21.87
CA ASP A 89 11.24 3.84 21.78
C ASP A 89 10.40 4.22 23.01
N ARG A 90 10.75 5.35 23.64
CA ARG A 90 10.09 5.87 24.85
C ARG A 90 9.20 7.07 24.61
N ALA A 91 9.11 7.58 23.39
CA ALA A 91 8.25 8.72 23.08
C ALA A 91 6.78 8.31 23.18
N THR A 92 5.95 9.13 23.81
CA THR A 92 4.49 8.92 23.82
C THR A 92 3.88 9.11 22.41
N THR A 93 4.50 9.97 21.61
CA THR A 93 4.08 10.30 20.25
C THR A 93 5.22 10.05 19.28
N LEU A 94 4.93 9.30 18.22
CA LEU A 94 5.80 9.13 17.07
C LEU A 94 5.26 9.95 15.91
N VAL A 95 6.13 10.71 15.25
CA VAL A 95 5.80 11.46 14.04
C VAL A 95 6.59 10.87 12.88
N PHE A 96 5.87 10.38 11.88
CA PHE A 96 6.43 9.80 10.67
C PHE A 96 6.37 10.80 9.52
N LYS A 97 7.49 11.03 8.86
CA LYS A 97 7.53 11.75 7.59
C LYS A 97 7.23 10.80 6.44
N THR A 98 6.22 11.12 5.64
CA THR A 98 5.70 10.27 4.56
C THR A 98 5.61 11.11 3.27
N CYS A 99 5.31 10.48 2.13
CA CYS A 99 5.10 11.22 0.88
C CYS A 99 3.84 12.11 0.92
N ALA A 100 2.86 11.79 1.78
CA ALA A 100 1.61 12.52 1.94
C ALA A 100 1.66 13.57 3.07
N GLY A 101 2.82 13.76 3.71
CA GLY A 101 2.99 14.66 4.86
C GLY A 101 3.35 13.91 6.13
N SER A 102 3.14 14.55 7.28
CA SER A 102 3.44 13.96 8.59
C SER A 102 2.24 13.18 9.13
N LEU A 103 2.48 12.00 9.71
CA LEU A 103 1.47 11.22 10.42
C LEU A 103 1.90 10.99 11.86
N GLY A 104 0.99 11.26 12.79
CA GLY A 104 1.20 11.02 14.22
C GLY A 104 0.65 9.66 14.65
N ALA A 105 1.40 8.95 15.48
CA ALA A 105 0.93 7.80 16.24
C ALA A 105 1.13 8.07 17.74
N HIS A 106 0.04 8.03 18.49
CA HIS A 106 0.03 8.30 19.93
C HIS A 106 -0.25 7.02 20.72
N ARG A 107 0.63 6.71 21.66
CA ARG A 107 0.45 5.59 22.58
C ARG A 107 -0.55 5.97 23.66
N GLN A 108 -1.63 5.20 23.78
CA GLN A 108 -2.63 5.38 24.84
C GLN A 108 -2.29 4.54 26.09
N PRO A 109 -2.70 4.98 27.30
CA PRO A 109 -2.38 4.28 28.55
C PRO A 109 -2.90 2.84 28.62
N ASP A 110 -3.99 2.52 27.93
CA ASP A 110 -4.60 1.18 27.93
C ASP A 110 -4.03 0.24 26.85
N GLY A 111 -2.97 0.66 26.16
CA GLY A 111 -2.26 -0.14 25.16
C GLY A 111 -2.76 0.03 23.73
N ARG A 112 -3.78 0.87 23.49
CA ARG A 112 -4.15 1.27 22.12
C ARG A 112 -3.16 2.25 21.52
N ILE A 113 -3.14 2.28 20.20
CA ILE A 113 -2.37 3.21 19.38
C ILE A 113 -3.39 4.05 18.60
N MET A 114 -3.37 5.36 18.82
CA MET A 114 -4.23 6.31 18.13
C MET A 114 -3.48 6.94 16.96
N LEU A 115 -4.10 6.91 15.79
CA LEU A 115 -3.67 7.58 14.57
C LEU A 115 -4.60 8.76 14.29
N ASP A 116 -4.05 9.86 13.81
CA ASP A 116 -4.80 11.04 13.39
C ASP A 116 -4.89 11.11 11.86
N PHE A 117 -6.11 11.17 11.33
CA PHE A 117 -6.39 11.27 9.90
C PHE A 117 -7.37 12.40 9.61
N PRO A 118 -7.33 12.97 8.39
CA PRO A 118 -8.41 13.85 7.94
C PRO A 118 -9.72 13.06 7.83
N ALA A 119 -10.83 13.68 8.22
CA ALA A 119 -12.16 13.16 7.96
C ALA A 119 -12.42 13.07 6.44
N ASP A 120 -13.16 12.05 6.02
CA ASP A 120 -13.64 11.92 4.64
C ASP A 120 -15.17 12.01 4.67
N ASP A 121 -15.72 13.20 4.47
CA ASP A 121 -17.17 13.42 4.52
C ASP A 121 -17.83 12.90 3.23
N PRO A 122 -18.61 11.80 3.30
CA PRO A 122 -19.21 11.23 2.10
C PRO A 122 -20.49 11.96 1.70
N GLU A 123 -20.80 11.97 0.42
CA GLU A 123 -22.03 12.54 -0.14
C GLU A 123 -22.98 11.46 -0.67
N PRO A 124 -24.31 11.64 -0.57
CA PRO A 124 -25.26 10.68 -1.10
C PRO A 124 -25.23 10.71 -2.63
N VAL A 125 -25.23 9.55 -3.26
CA VAL A 125 -25.16 9.42 -4.73
C VAL A 125 -26.16 8.40 -5.26
N THR A 126 -26.54 8.55 -6.52
CA THR A 126 -27.24 7.47 -7.23
C THR A 126 -26.31 6.29 -7.39
N ALA A 127 -26.77 5.10 -6.98
CA ALA A 127 -26.01 3.87 -7.11
C ALA A 127 -25.67 3.60 -8.59
N PRO A 128 -24.41 3.28 -8.92
CA PRO A 128 -24.07 2.76 -10.25
C PRO A 128 -24.92 1.51 -10.53
N ALA A 129 -25.45 1.38 -11.75
CA ALA A 129 -26.37 0.29 -12.10
C ALA A 129 -25.81 -1.11 -11.78
N ALA A 130 -24.49 -1.29 -11.95
CA ALA A 130 -23.81 -2.56 -11.69
C ALA A 130 -23.53 -2.84 -10.20
N LEU A 131 -23.60 -1.84 -9.30
CA LEU A 131 -23.12 -1.96 -7.92
C LEU A 131 -23.91 -3.00 -7.11
N ALA A 132 -25.24 -2.92 -7.14
CA ALA A 132 -26.10 -3.86 -6.38
C ALA A 132 -25.94 -5.30 -6.88
N ALA A 133 -25.88 -5.48 -8.21
CA ALA A 133 -25.65 -6.78 -8.82
C ALA A 133 -24.27 -7.35 -8.47
N ALA A 134 -23.22 -6.52 -8.52
CA ALA A 134 -21.86 -6.92 -8.17
C ALA A 134 -21.72 -7.32 -6.70
N LEU A 135 -22.44 -6.65 -5.79
CA LEU A 135 -22.42 -7.02 -4.37
C LEU A 135 -23.35 -8.20 -4.03
N GLY A 136 -24.32 -8.50 -4.88
CA GLY A 136 -25.34 -9.53 -4.63
C GLY A 136 -26.33 -9.15 -3.51
N VAL A 137 -26.45 -7.87 -3.17
CA VAL A 137 -27.33 -7.35 -2.12
C VAL A 137 -28.01 -6.06 -2.56
N LYS A 138 -29.16 -5.75 -1.96
CA LYS A 138 -29.87 -4.49 -2.19
C LYS A 138 -29.35 -3.40 -1.23
N PRO A 139 -28.73 -2.32 -1.72
CA PRO A 139 -28.35 -1.20 -0.88
C PRO A 139 -29.56 -0.50 -0.25
N LEU A 140 -29.45 -0.11 1.00
CA LEU A 140 -30.35 0.84 1.66
C LEU A 140 -29.98 2.28 1.29
N ALA A 141 -28.69 2.57 1.27
CA ALA A 141 -28.14 3.86 0.88
C ALA A 141 -26.79 3.66 0.19
N VAL A 142 -26.48 4.56 -0.76
CA VAL A 142 -25.18 4.60 -1.44
C VAL A 142 -24.62 6.00 -1.34
N TRP A 143 -23.37 6.06 -0.89
CA TRP A 143 -22.64 7.27 -0.64
C TRP A 143 -21.28 7.19 -1.33
N ARG A 144 -20.69 8.35 -1.58
CA ARG A 144 -19.37 8.48 -2.19
C ARG A 144 -18.46 9.27 -1.27
N GLY A 145 -17.41 8.61 -0.78
CA GLY A 145 -16.26 9.29 -0.18
C GLY A 145 -15.29 9.76 -1.28
N ARG A 146 -14.12 10.26 -0.88
CA ARG A 146 -13.11 10.76 -1.83
C ARG A 146 -12.64 9.72 -2.85
N LEU A 147 -12.50 8.46 -2.42
CA LEU A 147 -11.95 7.38 -3.26
C LEU A 147 -12.88 6.17 -3.40
N ASP A 148 -13.75 5.93 -2.42
CA ASP A 148 -14.51 4.69 -2.31
C ASP A 148 -16.02 4.95 -2.30
N TYR A 149 -16.79 3.96 -2.74
CA TYR A 149 -18.22 3.93 -2.43
C TYR A 149 -18.44 3.40 -1.01
N LEU A 150 -19.42 3.97 -0.31
CA LEU A 150 -19.97 3.43 0.93
C LEU A 150 -21.40 2.96 0.66
N VAL A 151 -21.67 1.70 0.99
CA VAL A 151 -22.93 1.02 0.73
C VAL A 151 -23.50 0.53 2.04
N GLU A 152 -24.59 1.13 2.47
CA GLU A 152 -25.32 0.66 3.64
C GLU A 152 -26.25 -0.50 3.24
N VAL A 153 -26.25 -1.56 4.05
CA VAL A 153 -27.16 -2.71 3.94
C VAL A 153 -27.93 -2.93 5.24
N ASP A 154 -28.92 -3.82 5.21
CA ASP A 154 -29.93 -3.97 6.25
C ASP A 154 -29.44 -4.60 7.57
N SER A 155 -28.37 -5.39 7.55
CA SER A 155 -27.96 -6.20 8.69
C SER A 155 -26.49 -6.58 8.68
N ILE A 156 -25.98 -6.93 9.86
CA ILE A 156 -24.63 -7.49 10.05
C ILE A 156 -24.50 -8.80 9.25
N GLU A 157 -25.55 -9.62 9.22
CA GLU A 157 -25.61 -10.88 8.48
C GLU A 157 -25.45 -10.66 6.99
N SER A 158 -26.09 -9.63 6.42
CA SER A 158 -25.91 -9.25 5.01
C SER A 158 -24.47 -8.89 4.72
N VAL A 159 -23.79 -8.12 5.58
CA VAL A 159 -22.36 -7.79 5.43
C VAL A 159 -21.49 -9.07 5.50
N ARG A 160 -21.71 -9.92 6.50
CA ARG A 160 -20.92 -11.15 6.71
C ARG A 160 -21.05 -12.14 5.55
N LYS A 161 -22.23 -12.27 4.95
CA LYS A 161 -22.52 -13.25 3.89
C LYS A 161 -22.16 -12.79 2.48
N LEU A 162 -21.68 -11.55 2.31
CA LEU A 162 -21.31 -11.05 0.97
C LEU A 162 -20.31 -11.97 0.28
N THR A 163 -20.60 -12.26 -0.98
CA THR A 163 -19.72 -12.93 -1.94
C THR A 163 -19.71 -12.11 -3.23
N PRO A 164 -19.03 -10.95 -3.24
CA PRO A 164 -19.12 -10.03 -4.37
C PRO A 164 -18.47 -10.58 -5.64
N ASP A 165 -19.00 -10.19 -6.79
CA ASP A 165 -18.30 -10.30 -8.07
C ASP A 165 -17.16 -9.28 -8.11
N LEU A 166 -15.96 -9.74 -7.75
CA LEU A 166 -14.76 -8.93 -7.70
C LEU A 166 -14.38 -8.34 -9.07
N THR A 167 -14.72 -9.03 -10.17
CA THR A 167 -14.45 -8.53 -11.52
C THR A 167 -15.35 -7.35 -11.83
N ALA A 168 -16.65 -7.46 -11.51
CA ALA A 168 -17.59 -6.36 -11.66
C ALA A 168 -17.25 -5.18 -10.74
N LEU A 169 -16.82 -5.43 -9.49
CA LEU A 169 -16.35 -4.38 -8.59
C LEU A 169 -15.09 -3.69 -9.11
N ALA A 170 -14.16 -4.41 -9.73
CA ALA A 170 -12.94 -3.83 -10.29
C ALA A 170 -13.20 -2.89 -11.48
N ALA A 171 -14.35 -3.05 -12.15
CA ALA A 171 -14.78 -2.18 -13.25
C ALA A 171 -15.48 -0.89 -12.78
N LEU A 172 -15.80 -0.77 -11.50
CA LEU A 172 -16.39 0.45 -10.94
C LEU A 172 -15.36 1.58 -10.92
N ASP A 173 -15.85 2.80 -11.09
CA ASP A 173 -15.03 4.00 -11.00
C ASP A 173 -14.80 4.42 -9.53
N ALA A 174 -14.10 3.56 -8.80
CA ALA A 174 -13.75 3.73 -7.39
C ALA A 174 -12.43 3.00 -7.11
N ARG A 175 -11.74 3.39 -6.04
CA ARG A 175 -10.64 2.57 -5.50
C ARG A 175 -11.21 1.28 -4.89
N GLY A 176 -12.27 1.40 -4.11
CA GLY A 176 -12.94 0.26 -3.47
C GLY A 176 -14.38 0.55 -3.08
N VAL A 177 -14.99 -0.45 -2.46
CA VAL A 177 -16.37 -0.44 -1.97
C VAL A 177 -16.36 -0.86 -0.50
N ILE A 178 -16.79 0.05 0.35
CA ILE A 178 -17.11 -0.17 1.76
C ILE A 178 -18.55 -0.65 1.83
N VAL A 179 -18.80 -1.84 2.39
CA VAL A 179 -20.17 -2.30 2.68
C VAL A 179 -20.36 -2.34 4.18
N THR A 180 -21.42 -1.70 4.68
CA THR A 180 -21.61 -1.45 6.11
C THR A 180 -23.04 -1.61 6.55
N ALA A 181 -23.25 -1.90 7.82
CA ALA A 181 -24.54 -1.95 8.47
C ALA A 181 -24.41 -1.44 9.91
N VAL A 182 -25.55 -1.11 10.52
CA VAL A 182 -25.60 -0.79 11.95
C VAL A 182 -25.07 -1.98 12.76
N GLY A 183 -24.36 -1.68 13.84
CA GLY A 183 -23.80 -2.68 14.73
C GLY A 183 -24.82 -3.24 15.71
N ASP A 184 -24.31 -3.98 16.69
CA ASP A 184 -25.06 -4.65 17.75
C ASP A 184 -24.54 -4.26 19.14
N ALA A 185 -24.59 -5.15 20.13
CA ALA A 185 -24.11 -4.87 21.48
C ALA A 185 -22.59 -4.61 21.54
N ASP A 186 -21.81 -5.14 20.59
CA ASP A 186 -20.34 -5.10 20.62
C ASP A 186 -19.74 -3.96 19.78
N SER A 187 -20.56 -3.29 18.98
CA SER A 187 -20.12 -2.27 18.02
C SER A 187 -21.23 -1.31 17.61
N ASP A 188 -20.88 -0.08 17.22
CA ASP A 188 -21.84 0.88 16.67
C ASP A 188 -22.12 0.60 15.18
N PHE A 189 -21.13 0.08 14.45
CA PHE A 189 -21.28 -0.35 13.06
C PHE A 189 -20.34 -1.49 12.69
N VAL A 190 -20.69 -2.21 11.64
CA VAL A 190 -19.83 -3.22 11.01
C VAL A 190 -19.49 -2.86 9.58
N SER A 191 -18.39 -3.38 9.05
CA SER A 191 -18.03 -3.19 7.64
C SER A 191 -17.25 -4.36 7.02
N ARG A 192 -17.20 -4.39 5.69
CA ARG A 192 -16.19 -5.08 4.87
C ARG A 192 -15.71 -4.13 3.78
N PHE A 193 -14.50 -4.36 3.26
CA PHE A 193 -13.89 -3.50 2.26
C PHE A 193 -13.30 -4.31 1.11
N PHE A 194 -13.73 -4.01 -0.10
CA PHE A 194 -13.28 -4.68 -1.32
C PHE A 194 -12.63 -3.66 -2.26
N ALA A 195 -11.41 -3.92 -2.73
CA ALA A 195 -10.69 -3.02 -3.63
C ALA A 195 -9.96 -3.78 -4.75
N PRO A 196 -10.66 -4.63 -5.53
CA PRO A 196 -10.01 -5.47 -6.54
C PRO A 196 -9.35 -4.65 -7.66
N ALA A 197 -9.84 -3.43 -7.96
CA ALA A 197 -9.17 -2.49 -8.86
C ALA A 197 -7.76 -2.06 -8.38
N ALA A 198 -7.52 -2.12 -7.07
CA ALA A 198 -6.22 -1.89 -6.45
C ALA A 198 -5.41 -3.18 -6.23
N GLY A 199 -5.88 -4.33 -6.74
CA GLY A 199 -5.25 -5.64 -6.58
C GLY A 199 -5.45 -6.27 -5.20
N ILE A 200 -6.44 -5.80 -4.43
CA ILE A 200 -6.80 -6.32 -3.11
C ILE A 200 -8.26 -6.75 -3.14
N ASP A 201 -8.50 -8.06 -3.27
CA ASP A 201 -9.85 -8.61 -3.35
C ASP A 201 -10.70 -8.18 -2.14
N GLU A 202 -10.18 -8.44 -0.93
CA GLU A 202 -10.74 -7.96 0.33
C GLU A 202 -9.60 -7.57 1.29
N ASP A 203 -9.68 -6.36 1.86
CA ASP A 203 -8.72 -5.91 2.88
C ASP A 203 -9.21 -6.34 4.27
N PRO A 204 -8.37 -6.95 5.14
CA PRO A 204 -8.85 -7.44 6.43
C PRO A 204 -9.36 -6.37 7.39
N VAL A 205 -8.65 -5.24 7.51
CA VAL A 205 -9.06 -4.07 8.32
C VAL A 205 -8.53 -2.79 7.69
N THR A 206 -9.43 -1.89 7.31
CA THR A 206 -9.11 -0.75 6.45
C THR A 206 -9.27 0.56 7.21
N ALA A 207 -8.19 1.07 7.79
CA ALA A 207 -8.21 2.34 8.52
C ALA A 207 -8.75 3.52 7.67
N SER A 208 -8.36 3.60 6.40
CA SER A 208 -8.85 4.68 5.53
C SER A 208 -10.37 4.66 5.33
N ALA A 209 -11.00 3.48 5.29
CA ALA A 209 -12.45 3.35 5.21
C ALA A 209 -13.14 3.89 6.47
N HIS A 210 -12.46 3.82 7.63
CA HIS A 210 -12.98 4.34 8.89
C HIS A 210 -12.95 5.87 8.97
N CYS A 211 -12.20 6.55 8.09
CA CYS A 211 -12.29 8.00 7.94
C CYS A 211 -13.63 8.41 7.32
N THR A 212 -14.21 7.57 6.45
CA THR A 212 -15.53 7.75 5.82
C THR A 212 -16.65 7.21 6.70
N LEU A 213 -16.50 5.96 7.20
CA LEU A 213 -17.48 5.31 8.08
C LEU A 213 -17.68 6.10 9.37
N GLY A 214 -16.61 6.66 9.94
CA GLY A 214 -16.67 7.46 11.15
C GLY A 214 -17.61 8.66 10.99
N VAL A 215 -17.44 9.44 9.93
CA VAL A 215 -18.31 10.60 9.64
C VAL A 215 -19.75 10.14 9.38
N TYR A 216 -19.93 9.13 8.53
CA TYR A 216 -21.24 8.62 8.16
C TYR A 216 -22.05 8.13 9.37
N TRP A 217 -21.49 7.23 10.17
CA TRP A 217 -22.17 6.67 11.33
C TRP A 217 -22.27 7.65 12.48
N SER A 218 -21.32 8.58 12.62
CA SER A 218 -21.40 9.63 13.65
C SER A 218 -22.62 10.51 13.45
N LYS A 219 -22.79 11.03 12.22
CA LYS A 219 -23.96 11.83 11.84
C LYS A 219 -25.27 11.03 12.00
N LYS A 220 -25.26 9.75 11.60
CA LYS A 220 -26.46 8.91 11.63
C LYS A 220 -26.89 8.49 13.04
N LEU A 221 -25.94 8.23 13.94
CA LEU A 221 -26.18 7.78 15.30
C LEU A 221 -26.16 8.92 16.34
N GLY A 222 -25.73 10.12 15.95
CA GLY A 222 -25.59 11.27 16.86
C GLY A 222 -24.48 11.05 17.91
N LYS A 223 -23.37 10.41 17.53
CA LYS A 223 -22.25 10.07 18.43
C LYS A 223 -20.90 10.47 17.82
N ASP A 224 -20.01 11.04 18.62
CA ASP A 224 -18.65 11.37 18.17
C ASP A 224 -17.62 10.28 18.49
N ALA A 225 -17.94 9.36 19.40
CA ALA A 225 -17.12 8.20 19.72
C ALA A 225 -17.89 6.94 19.34
N LEU A 226 -17.27 6.13 18.46
CA LEU A 226 -17.87 4.96 17.85
C LEU A 226 -16.90 3.79 17.88
N THR A 227 -17.47 2.60 17.87
CA THR A 227 -16.74 1.35 17.63
C THR A 227 -17.13 0.77 16.28
N GLY A 228 -16.15 0.60 15.40
CA GLY A 228 -16.30 -0.12 14.13
C GLY A 228 -15.71 -1.53 14.20
N LEU A 229 -16.44 -2.53 13.73
CA LEU A 229 -15.91 -3.87 13.48
C LEU A 229 -15.84 -4.16 11.98
N GLN A 230 -14.62 -4.40 11.47
CA GLN A 230 -14.48 -4.91 10.11
C GLN A 230 -14.60 -6.43 10.12
N VAL A 231 -15.75 -6.94 9.70
CA VAL A 231 -16.13 -8.36 9.76
C VAL A 231 -15.66 -9.14 8.52
N SER A 232 -14.41 -8.91 8.13
CA SER A 232 -13.69 -9.74 7.16
C SER A 232 -13.44 -11.14 7.75
N ALA A 233 -12.87 -12.05 6.96
CA ALA A 233 -12.49 -13.39 7.45
C ALA A 233 -11.57 -13.37 8.68
N ARG A 234 -10.73 -12.34 8.82
CA ARG A 234 -9.83 -12.18 9.99
C ARG A 234 -10.46 -11.37 11.12
N GLY A 235 -11.40 -10.49 10.81
CA GLY A 235 -12.02 -9.59 11.78
C GLY A 235 -11.07 -8.50 12.27
N GLY A 236 -11.59 -7.35 12.67
CA GLY A 236 -10.80 -6.33 13.36
C GLY A 236 -11.64 -5.26 14.00
N ARG A 237 -11.07 -4.58 14.99
CA ARG A 237 -11.73 -3.53 15.76
C ARG A 237 -11.00 -2.21 15.58
N VAL A 238 -11.74 -1.18 15.22
CA VAL A 238 -11.26 0.20 15.12
C VAL A 238 -12.17 1.09 15.96
N ASP A 239 -11.60 1.68 17.00
CA ASP A 239 -12.29 2.71 17.76
C ASP A 239 -12.12 4.04 17.01
N VAL A 240 -13.23 4.72 16.75
CA VAL A 240 -13.29 5.92 15.92
C VAL A 240 -13.75 7.07 16.78
N HIS A 241 -13.04 8.19 16.71
CA HIS A 241 -13.47 9.42 17.36
C HIS A 241 -13.41 10.59 16.37
N LEU A 242 -14.57 11.08 15.97
CA LEU A 242 -14.72 12.23 15.09
C LEU A 242 -14.47 13.52 15.88
N ARG A 243 -13.65 14.41 15.31
CA ARG A 243 -13.34 15.74 15.86
C ARG A 243 -13.30 16.73 14.71
N ASP A 244 -14.40 17.45 14.51
CA ASP A 244 -14.54 18.45 13.46
C ASP A 244 -14.15 17.86 12.07
N ASP A 245 -13.04 18.32 11.49
CA ASP A 245 -12.51 17.89 10.20
C ASP A 245 -11.51 16.71 10.28
N ARG A 246 -11.36 16.10 11.45
CA ARG A 246 -10.41 15.00 11.72
C ARG A 246 -11.07 13.79 12.33
N VAL A 247 -10.47 12.63 12.10
CA VAL A 247 -10.87 11.35 12.68
C VAL A 247 -9.67 10.72 13.36
N ASN A 248 -9.82 10.46 14.66
CA ASN A 248 -8.88 9.64 15.40
C ASN A 248 -9.28 8.17 15.29
N LEU A 249 -8.36 7.35 14.82
CA LEU A 249 -8.54 5.90 14.69
C LEU A 249 -7.63 5.20 15.70
N SER A 250 -8.21 4.45 16.62
CA SER A 250 -7.46 3.72 17.64
C SER A 250 -7.61 2.22 17.48
N GLY A 251 -6.51 1.50 17.71
CA GLY A 251 -6.49 0.04 17.69
C GLY A 251 -5.33 -0.53 18.47
N ARG A 252 -5.37 -1.84 18.73
CA ARG A 252 -4.24 -2.59 19.29
C ARG A 252 -3.43 -3.25 18.17
N ALA A 253 -2.24 -3.73 18.50
CA ALA A 253 -1.42 -4.53 17.62
C ALA A 253 -0.78 -5.69 18.38
N VAL A 254 -0.54 -6.78 17.64
CA VAL A 254 0.11 -7.99 18.14
C VAL A 254 1.25 -8.36 17.20
N THR A 255 2.50 -8.38 17.69
CA THR A 255 3.64 -8.94 16.95
C THR A 255 3.50 -10.47 16.87
N ILE A 256 3.49 -11.00 15.64
CA ILE A 256 3.36 -12.44 15.34
C ILE A 256 4.74 -13.08 15.13
N THR A 257 5.60 -12.40 14.39
CA THR A 257 6.97 -12.86 14.12
C THR A 257 7.94 -11.70 14.29
N ARG A 258 9.17 -12.03 14.68
CA ARG A 258 10.27 -11.07 14.81
C ARG A 258 11.58 -11.75 14.43
N GLY A 259 12.34 -11.12 13.55
CA GLY A 259 13.64 -11.64 13.09
C GLY A 259 14.43 -10.59 12.33
N ASN A 260 15.43 -11.03 11.58
CA ASN A 260 16.28 -10.17 10.76
C ASN A 260 16.22 -10.62 9.30
N LEU A 261 16.25 -9.65 8.37
CA LEU A 261 16.27 -9.96 6.95
C LEU A 261 17.64 -10.47 6.53
N ALA A 262 17.73 -11.77 6.30
CA ALA A 262 18.91 -12.39 5.72
C ALA A 262 18.96 -12.13 4.19
N ILE A 263 19.94 -11.36 3.73
CA ILE A 263 20.24 -11.21 2.29
C ILE A 263 21.61 -11.79 2.03
N THR A 264 21.66 -13.06 1.62
CA THR A 264 22.92 -13.66 1.19
C THR A 264 23.34 -13.05 -0.14
N ARG A 265 24.37 -12.20 -0.12
CA ARG A 265 25.01 -11.77 -1.37
C ARG A 265 25.67 -12.99 -2.00
N ASN A 266 25.17 -13.44 -3.15
CA ASN A 266 25.93 -14.35 -3.99
C ASN A 266 27.25 -13.64 -4.35
N ARG A 267 28.34 -14.02 -3.70
CA ARG A 267 29.68 -13.62 -4.12
C ARG A 267 29.75 -14.02 -5.58
N LYS A 268 30.01 -13.06 -6.48
CA LYS A 268 30.26 -13.33 -7.91
C LYS A 268 31.08 -14.60 -7.98
N ILE A 269 30.52 -15.67 -8.52
CA ILE A 269 31.32 -16.79 -9.00
C ILE A 269 32.23 -16.12 -10.02
N ARG A 270 33.47 -15.83 -9.62
CA ARG A 270 34.52 -15.48 -10.58
C ARG A 270 34.68 -16.75 -11.39
N LEU A 271 33.94 -16.84 -12.49
CA LEU A 271 34.32 -17.65 -13.63
C LEU A 271 35.69 -17.10 -14.04
N ARG A 272 36.76 -17.58 -13.40
CA ARG A 272 38.11 -17.44 -13.92
C ARG A 272 38.04 -18.05 -15.30
N SER A 273 38.27 -17.24 -16.31
CA SER A 273 38.29 -17.64 -17.70
C SER A 273 39.13 -18.92 -17.85
N LEU A 274 38.49 -20.05 -18.13
CA LEU A 274 39.17 -21.22 -18.72
C LEU A 274 39.57 -20.96 -20.20
N ALA A 275 39.41 -19.72 -20.69
CA ALA A 275 39.77 -19.29 -22.03
C ALA A 275 41.29 -19.08 -22.24
N SER A 276 42.14 -19.23 -21.23
CA SER A 276 43.61 -19.15 -21.42
C SER A 276 44.30 -20.49 -21.72
N ASN A 277 43.58 -21.62 -21.72
CA ASN A 277 44.16 -22.93 -22.05
C ASN A 277 43.75 -23.49 -23.43
N TRP A 278 42.94 -22.78 -24.21
CA TRP A 278 42.52 -23.23 -25.55
C TRP A 278 43.34 -22.66 -26.70
N GLN A 279 44.11 -21.57 -26.49
CA GLN A 279 44.97 -20.98 -27.53
C GLN A 279 46.37 -21.62 -27.63
N ASN A 280 46.77 -22.51 -26.70
CA ASN A 280 48.10 -23.13 -26.70
C ASN A 280 48.17 -24.56 -27.28
N ARG A 281 47.09 -25.05 -27.92
CA ARG A 281 47.03 -26.41 -28.50
C ARG A 281 46.73 -26.50 -30.00
N ARG A 282 46.91 -25.42 -30.78
CA ARG A 282 46.74 -25.44 -32.25
C ARG A 282 47.93 -24.90 -33.07
N SER A 283 49.13 -24.85 -32.49
CA SER A 283 50.36 -24.58 -33.24
C SER A 283 51.10 -25.86 -33.65
N ARG A 284 50.39 -26.87 -34.19
CA ARG A 284 51.04 -27.95 -34.95
C ARG A 284 50.19 -28.38 -36.14
N ARG A 285 50.69 -28.00 -37.32
CA ARG A 285 50.46 -28.56 -38.66
C ARG A 285 49.03 -28.42 -39.21
N PHE A 286 48.87 -27.58 -40.23
CA PHE A 286 48.52 -28.01 -41.58
C PHE A 286 48.77 -26.85 -42.56
N ARG A 287 49.71 -27.05 -43.50
CA ARG A 287 49.85 -26.24 -44.72
C ARG A 287 48.73 -26.63 -45.65
N VAL A 288 47.93 -25.69 -46.13
CA VAL A 288 47.20 -25.80 -47.41
C VAL A 288 47.31 -24.46 -48.13
N ARG A 289 47.59 -24.57 -49.44
CA ARG A 289 47.88 -23.49 -50.38
C ARG A 289 46.66 -22.60 -50.63
N ALA A 290 46.95 -21.35 -50.97
CA ALA A 290 46.00 -20.35 -51.45
C ALA A 290 45.34 -20.78 -52.77
N ALA A 291 44.07 -20.43 -52.92
CA ALA A 291 43.41 -20.17 -54.19
C ALA A 291 42.63 -18.86 -54.04
N THR A 292 42.79 -18.01 -55.05
CA THR A 292 42.25 -16.67 -55.23
C THR A 292 40.75 -16.68 -55.54
N ASP A 293 40.16 -15.50 -55.39
CA ASP A 293 38.92 -14.95 -55.97
C ASP A 293 38.04 -14.42 -54.82
N GLY A 294 37.91 -13.12 -54.58
CA GLY A 294 37.64 -12.08 -55.56
C GLY A 294 36.17 -11.75 -55.47
N LEU A 295 35.78 -10.78 -54.63
CA LEU A 295 34.59 -9.94 -54.82
C LEU A 295 34.54 -8.82 -53.77
N ARG A 296 34.24 -7.63 -54.29
CA ARG A 296 34.33 -6.30 -53.70
C ARG A 296 33.07 -5.97 -52.90
N PHE A 297 33.19 -5.21 -51.82
CA PHE A 297 32.17 -4.23 -51.42
C PHE A 297 32.87 -3.00 -50.83
N ASN A 298 32.61 -1.84 -51.44
CA ASN A 298 33.12 -0.52 -51.06
C ASN A 298 32.09 0.16 -50.13
N PRO A 299 32.50 1.10 -49.26
CA PRO A 299 31.78 1.55 -48.09
C PRO A 299 30.94 2.80 -48.37
N PHE A 300 29.93 3.04 -47.52
CA PHE A 300 29.40 4.38 -47.33
C PHE A 300 29.21 4.68 -45.85
N SER A 301 29.96 5.68 -45.39
CA SER A 301 29.66 6.55 -44.25
C SER A 301 29.73 7.97 -44.79
N PRO A 302 28.91 8.90 -44.27
CA PRO A 302 29.44 9.93 -43.36
C PRO A 302 28.46 10.19 -42.19
N GLN A 303 28.86 10.38 -40.91
CA GLN A 303 29.43 11.59 -40.28
C GLN A 303 28.69 12.88 -40.74
N VAL A 304 28.11 13.78 -39.94
CA VAL A 304 28.34 14.43 -38.62
C VAL A 304 26.99 15.12 -38.28
N SER A 305 26.49 15.24 -37.05
CA SER A 305 26.77 16.41 -36.19
C SER A 305 26.27 16.27 -34.76
N ARG A 306 27.12 16.75 -33.85
CA ARG A 306 26.89 17.05 -32.45
C ARG A 306 25.92 18.24 -32.34
N ASP A 307 25.01 18.18 -31.35
CA ASP A 307 24.75 19.26 -30.40
C ASP A 307 23.67 18.83 -29.39
N GLY A 308 23.77 19.36 -28.16
CA GLY A 308 22.62 19.48 -27.26
C GLY A 308 22.60 18.56 -26.04
N PHE A 309 23.40 18.91 -25.04
CA PHE A 309 23.22 18.53 -23.64
C PHE A 309 21.78 18.84 -23.15
N LEU A 310 21.09 17.87 -22.54
CA LEU A 310 19.93 18.11 -21.67
C LEU A 310 20.06 17.24 -20.40
N PRO A 311 19.89 17.82 -19.19
CA PRO A 311 20.04 17.08 -17.94
C PRO A 311 18.80 16.25 -17.59
N SER A 312 19.05 15.29 -16.71
CA SER A 312 18.17 14.21 -16.27
C SER A 312 16.87 14.65 -15.59
N ARG A 313 15.76 14.00 -15.96
CA ARG A 313 14.55 13.95 -15.13
C ARG A 313 14.80 13.01 -13.95
N LYS A 314 15.00 13.60 -12.77
CA LYS A 314 14.90 12.92 -11.48
C LYS A 314 13.44 12.49 -11.22
N ASP A 315 13.32 11.39 -10.49
CA ASP A 315 12.10 10.73 -10.04
C ASP A 315 10.97 11.68 -9.62
N LEU A 316 9.90 11.67 -10.42
CA LEU A 316 8.59 12.27 -10.12
C LEU A 316 7.53 11.23 -10.47
N SER A 317 7.38 10.18 -9.64
CA SER A 317 6.38 9.12 -9.88
C SER A 317 5.49 8.78 -8.70
N CYS A 318 5.58 9.45 -7.54
CA CYS A 318 4.65 9.20 -6.44
C CYS A 318 3.49 10.23 -6.43
N CYS A 319 3.78 11.53 -6.48
CA CYS A 319 2.75 12.57 -6.45
C CYS A 319 1.98 12.72 -7.76
N THR A 320 2.58 12.39 -8.90
CA THR A 320 1.98 12.67 -10.21
C THR A 320 0.75 11.83 -10.47
N ARG A 321 0.63 10.59 -9.96
CA ARG A 321 -0.60 9.78 -10.09
C ARG A 321 -1.73 10.25 -9.16
N TRP A 322 -1.41 10.66 -7.93
CA TRP A 322 -2.39 11.22 -6.99
C TRP A 322 -2.90 12.59 -7.46
N PHE A 323 -1.99 13.49 -7.87
CA PHE A 323 -2.37 14.78 -8.48
C PHE A 323 -2.98 14.62 -9.89
N TRP A 324 -2.59 13.64 -10.71
CA TRP A 324 -3.23 13.43 -12.03
C TRP A 324 -4.65 12.85 -11.92
N GLN A 325 -4.90 11.90 -11.01
CA GLN A 325 -6.25 11.38 -10.80
C GLN A 325 -7.20 12.45 -10.26
N VAL A 326 -6.71 13.36 -9.41
CA VAL A 326 -7.50 14.51 -8.91
C VAL A 326 -7.64 15.62 -9.98
N ARG A 327 -6.62 15.88 -10.82
CA ARG A 327 -6.60 17.02 -11.76
C ARG A 327 -7.20 16.73 -13.14
N ILE A 328 -7.25 15.47 -13.59
CA ILE A 328 -7.99 15.10 -14.82
C ILE A 328 -9.50 15.28 -14.63
N ARG A 329 -10.00 15.07 -13.41
CA ARG A 329 -11.45 15.01 -13.15
C ARG A 329 -12.10 16.37 -12.92
N LEU A 330 -11.35 17.36 -12.38
CA LEU A 330 -11.83 18.75 -12.23
C LEU A 330 -11.84 19.57 -13.53
N ARG A 331 -11.26 19.07 -14.63
CA ARG A 331 -11.27 19.78 -15.94
C ARG A 331 -12.34 19.30 -16.92
N ARG A 332 -13.07 18.22 -16.63
CA ARG A 332 -14.13 17.72 -17.52
C ARG A 332 -15.50 18.34 -17.27
N ASP A 333 -15.70 18.99 -16.12
CA ASP A 333 -16.98 19.64 -15.76
C ASP A 333 -16.95 21.18 -15.91
N LEU A 334 -15.92 21.74 -16.56
CA LEU A 334 -15.79 23.19 -16.82
C LEU A 334 -15.73 23.58 -18.31
N PHE A 335 -15.96 22.63 -19.23
CA PHE A 335 -16.08 22.91 -20.67
C PHE A 335 -17.13 22.01 -21.32
N SER A 336 -18.40 22.18 -20.93
CA SER A 336 -19.57 21.84 -21.74
C SER A 336 -20.71 22.75 -21.32
N GLY A 337 -20.66 23.99 -21.79
CA GLY A 337 -21.60 25.04 -21.44
C GLY A 337 -21.30 26.29 -22.25
N GLU A 338 -21.47 26.18 -23.57
CA GLU A 338 -22.03 27.19 -24.48
C GLU A 338 -22.41 26.51 -25.80
#